data_AF-A0A5P9XQ65-F1
#
_entry.id   AF-A0A5P9XQ65-F1
#
_cell.length_a   1.000
_cell.length_b   1.000
_cell.length_c   1.000
_cell.angle_alpha   90.00
_cell.angle_beta   90.00
_cell.angle_gamma   90.00
#
_symmetry.space_group_name_H-M   'P 1'
#
loop_
_entity.id
_entity.type
_entity.pdbx_description
1 polymer ?
#
loop_
_entity_poly.entity_id
_entity_poly.type
_entity_poly.pdbx_seq_one_letter_code
_entity_poly.pdbx_strand_id
1 'polypeptide(L)' 'MHNPRKIFENWLKSASNGAIYAKADEIRCQFGTDSSMNRACRVFLKLCKEELQVREDLGALENRRQLLGGAA' A
#
# COMPACT_ATOMS: atom_id res chain seq x y z
N MET A 1 10.07 -21.13 11.84
CA MET A 1 9.69 -19.81 12.38
C MET A 1 9.29 -18.91 11.22
N HIS A 2 8.03 -18.49 11.14
CA HIS A 2 7.61 -17.55 10.11
C HIS A 2 8.20 -16.16 10.42
N ASN A 3 8.93 -15.57 9.48
CA ASN A 3 9.43 -14.20 9.61
C ASN A 3 8.24 -13.23 9.42
N PRO A 4 7.80 -12.50 10.46
CA PRO A 4 6.63 -11.61 10.39
C PRO A 4 6.74 -10.57 9.27
N ARG A 5 7.96 -10.11 8.99
CA ARG A 5 8.24 -9.18 7.88
C ARG A 5 7.90 -9.81 6.53
N LYS A 6 8.31 -11.06 6.31
CA LYS A 6 8.05 -11.76 5.04
C LYS A 6 6.56 -12.05 4.85
N ILE A 7 5.85 -12.37 5.93
CA ILE A 7 4.38 -12.53 5.90
C ILE A 7 3.73 -11.21 5.48
N PHE A 8 4.16 -10.10 6.09
CA PHE A 8 3.64 -8.77 5.76
C PHE A 8 3.92 -8.38 4.31
N GLU A 9 5.15 -8.54 3.83
CA GLU A 9 5.52 -8.23 2.44
C GLU A 9 4.71 -9.06 1.44
N ASN A 10 4.49 -10.34 1.74
CA ASN A 10 3.65 -11.20 0.91
C ASN A 10 2.18 -10.74 0.92
N TRP A 11 1.64 -10.42 2.10
CA TRP A 11 0.29 -9.89 2.22
C TRP A 11 0.14 -8.61 1.40
N LEU A 12 1.04 -7.64 1.56
CA LEU A 12 0.99 -6.34 0.90
C LEU A 12 0.97 -6.49 -0.63
N LYS A 13 1.82 -7.37 -1.18
CA LYS A 13 1.87 -7.66 -2.63
C LYS A 13 0.58 -8.32 -3.15
N SER A 14 -0.03 -9.20 -2.36
CA SER A 14 -1.25 -9.92 -2.76
C SER A 14 -2.55 -9.15 -2.49
N ALA A 15 -2.52 -8.19 -1.58
CA ALA A 15 -3.70 -7.45 -1.16
C ALA A 15 -4.16 -6.50 -2.27
N SER A 16 -5.47 -6.37 -2.45
CA SER A 16 -6.05 -5.32 -3.30
C SER A 16 -5.87 -3.95 -2.65
N ASN A 17 -5.93 -2.89 -3.46
CA ASN A 17 -5.82 -1.52 -2.95
C ASN A 17 -6.86 -1.24 -1.84
N GLY A 18 -8.10 -1.72 -2.03
CA GLY A 18 -9.16 -1.60 -1.02
C GLY A 18 -8.83 -2.29 0.30
N ALA A 19 -8.21 -3.47 0.27
CA ALA A 19 -7.78 -4.16 1.48
C ALA A 19 -6.65 -3.42 2.22
N ILE A 20 -5.72 -2.82 1.46
CA ILE A 20 -4.65 -1.99 2.02
C ILE A 20 -5.25 -0.74 2.69
N TYR A 21 -6.18 -0.05 2.04
CA TYR A 21 -6.87 1.11 2.60
C TYR A 21 -7.64 0.74 3.88
N ALA A 22 -8.43 -0.34 3.86
CA ALA A 22 -9.20 -0.78 5.03
C ALA A 22 -8.28 -1.10 6.22
N LYS A 23 -7.14 -1.77 5.99
CA LYS A 23 -6.20 -2.09 7.06
C LYS A 23 -5.50 -0.86 7.63
N ALA A 24 -5.15 0.09 6.76
CA ALA A 24 -4.57 1.35 7.19
C ALA A 24 -5.56 2.16 8.03
N ASP A 25 -6.84 2.18 7.65
CA ASP A 25 -7.91 2.85 8.40
C ASP A 25 -8.16 2.20 9.77
N GLU A 26 -8.22 0.85 9.82
CA GLU A 26 -8.33 0.10 11.08
C GLU A 26 -7.24 0.48 12.07
N ILE A 27 -5.98 0.56 11.61
CA ILE A 27 -4.84 0.93 12.46
C ILE A 27 -4.92 2.38 12.92
N ARG A 28 -5.36 3.30 12.06
CA ARG A 28 -5.57 4.70 12.46
C ARG A 28 -6.69 4.83 13.49
N CYS A 29 -7.76 4.05 13.35
CA CYS A 29 -8.85 4.03 14.33
C CYS A 29 -8.41 3.45 15.68
N GLN A 30 -7.60 2.38 15.67
CA GLN A 30 -7.14 1.73 16.90
C GLN A 30 -6.03 2.50 17.62
N PHE A 31 -5.09 3.11 16.89
CA PHE A 31 -3.87 3.69 17.45
C PHE A 31 -3.76 5.21 17.30
N GLY A 32 -4.77 5.85 16.70
CA GLY A 32 -4.77 7.27 16.39
C GLY A 32 -3.83 7.64 15.25
N THR A 33 -3.65 8.95 15.03
CA THR A 33 -2.73 9.49 14.03
C THR A 33 -1.60 10.34 14.62
N ASP A 34 -1.56 10.44 15.96
CA ASP A 34 -0.64 11.31 16.68
C ASP A 34 0.76 10.70 16.90
N SER A 35 1.67 11.52 17.44
CA SER A 35 3.04 11.13 17.78
C SER A 35 3.14 9.98 18.78
N SER A 36 2.06 9.72 19.54
CA SER A 36 1.92 8.59 20.47
C SER A 36 1.74 7.24 19.77
N MET A 37 1.41 7.23 18.47
CA MET A 37 1.23 5.99 17.71
C MET A 37 2.49 5.13 17.74
N ASN A 38 2.33 3.81 17.91
CA ASN A 38 3.45 2.88 17.95
C ASN A 38 4.31 2.99 16.67
N ARG A 39 5.65 2.94 16.81
CA ARG A 39 6.59 3.01 15.69
C ARG A 39 6.30 1.97 14.61
N ALA A 40 5.90 0.76 15.00
CA ALA A 40 5.53 -0.30 14.07
C ALA A 40 4.29 0.08 13.24
N CYS A 41 3.26 0.67 13.86
CA CYS A 41 2.07 1.16 13.15
C CYS A 41 2.40 2.29 12.18
N ARG A 42 3.28 3.23 12.57
CA ARG A 42 3.79 4.27 11.65
C ARG A 42 4.49 3.69 10.44
N VAL A 43 5.39 2.72 10.66
CA VAL A 43 6.12 2.06 9.57
C VAL A 43 5.16 1.28 8.67
N PHE A 44 4.18 0.59 9.25
CA PHE A 44 3.13 -0.12 8.50
C PHE A 44 2.38 0.84 7.57
N LEU A 45 1.85 1.94 8.11
CA LEU A 45 1.08 2.91 7.34
C LEU A 45 1.91 3.56 6.22
N LYS A 46 3.20 3.80 6.48
CA LYS A 46 4.14 4.29 5.47
C LYS A 46 4.28 3.31 4.31
N LEU A 47 4.52 2.03 4.60
CA LEU A 47 4.69 0.99 3.57
C LEU A 47 3.40 0.79 2.75
N CYS A 48 2.24 0.82 3.40
CA CYS A 48 0.96 0.78 2.70
C CYS A 48 0.78 1.96 1.73
N LYS A 49 1.16 3.18 2.15
CA LYS A 49 1.08 4.38 1.31
C LYS A 49 2.03 4.30 0.11
N GLU A 50 3.27 3.87 0.35
CA GLU A 50 4.28 3.72 -0.71
C GLU A 50 3.85 2.69 -1.76
N GLU A 51 3.31 1.53 -1.33
CA GLU A 51 2.79 0.51 -2.25
C GLU A 51 1.63 1.05 -3.10
N LEU A 52 0.68 1.75 -2.49
CA LEU A 52 -0.46 2.33 -3.21
C LEU A 52 0.00 3.35 -4.25
N GLN A 53 0.95 4.23 -3.89
CA GLN A 53 1.51 5.21 -4.82
C GLN A 53 2.17 4.53 -6.02
N VAL A 54 2.99 3.50 -5.79
CA VAL A 54 3.64 2.75 -6.88
C VAL A 54 2.61 2.13 -7.82
N ARG A 55 1.50 1.60 -7.29
CA ARG A 55 0.43 1.02 -8.12
C ARG A 55 -0.30 2.07 -8.93
N GLU A 56 -0.59 3.23 -8.35
CA GLU A 56 -1.20 4.36 -9.06
C GLU A 56 -0.29 4.86 -10.18
N ASP A 57 1.00 5.01 -9.89
CA ASP A 57 2.00 5.43 -10.87
C ASP A 57 2.12 4.43 -12.03
N LEU A 58 2.16 3.13 -11.73
CA LEU A 58 2.17 2.06 -12.74
C LEU A 58 0.90 2.08 -13.59
N GLY A 59 -0.28 2.19 -12.97
CA GLY A 59 -1.55 2.29 -13.70
C GLY A 59 -1.60 3.52 -14.61
N ALA A 60 -1.08 4.67 -14.15
CA ALA A 60 -0.97 5.87 -14.98
C ALA A 60 -0.02 5.69 -16.17
N LEU A 61 1.10 4.99 -15.98
CA LEU A 61 2.05 4.66 -17.05
C LEU A 61 1.45 3.69 -18.06
N GLU A 62 0.72 2.66 -17.62
CA GLU A 62 0.04 1.72 -18.50
C GLU A 62 -1.04 2.39 -19.35
N ASN A 63 -1.85 3.27 -18.74
CA ASN A 63 -2.84 4.08 -19.46
C ASN A 63 -2.18 4.97 -20.52
N ARG A 64 -1.07 5.63 -20.20
CA ARG A 64 -0.31 6.44 -21.18
C ARG A 64 0.21 5.59 -22.34
N ARG A 65 0.72 4.38 -22.06
CA ARG A 65 1.19 3.47 -23.11
C ARG A 65 0.06 3.05 -24.05
N GLN A 66 -1.13 2.76 -23.52
CA GLN A 66 -2.29 2.40 -24.35
C GLN A 66 -2.74 3.56 -25.24
N LEU A 67 -2.76 4.78 -24.72
CA LEU A 67 -3.09 5.99 -25.49
C LEU A 67 -2.08 6.26 -26.63
N LEU A 68 -0.80 5.98 -26.40
CA LEU A 68 0.26 6.19 -27.39
C LEU A 68 0.41 5.00 -28.38
N GLY A 69 -0.01 3.80 -27.99
CA GLY A 69 0.09 2.58 -28.80
C GLY A 69 -1.15 2.26 -29.65
N GLY A 70 -2.23 3.04 -29.54
CA GLY A 70 -3.48 2.86 -30.30
C GLY A 70 -3.53 3.58 -31.65
N ALA A 71 -2.42 4.17 -32.10
CA ALA A 71 -2.30 4.83 -33.40
C ALA A 71 -1.26 4.10 -34.26
N ALA A 72 -1.60 2.92 -34.76
CA ALA A 72 -0.88 2.22 -35.83
C ALA A 72 -1.85 1.43 -36.68
#